data_AF-A0AAU3LIX4-F1
#
_entry.id   AF-A0AAU3LIX4-F1
#
_cell.length_a   1.000
_cell.length_b   1.000
_cell.length_c   1.000
_cell.angle_alpha   90.00
_cell.angle_beta   90.00
_cell.angle_gamma   90.00
#
_symmetry.space_group_name_H-M   'P 1'
#
loop_
_entity.id
_entity.type
_entity.pdbx_description
1 polymer ?
#
loop_
_entity_poly.entity_id
_entity_poly.type
_entity_poly.pdbx_seq_one_letter_code
_entity_poly.pdbx_strand_id
1 'polypeptide(L)'
;MFRSSRRPVAVATGLLLTLGLSTACSSGKEAAHDESVAKVDGKISLTYLQKQGDQEYFVGEAAGAKAKAKELGVSLKVVNLGNDANKTVSEVQSAVAQKTSGLIIVVPDPAVGPQVVQTARDGKVALLTSDDQICTTGPDPAACGKDDLVPRIGFSGAQMGTEVGKRAATEYKKAGWKAADTRVVSASKQDVTVCGDRVDAAKKAFDAAVPGVKTIDVPTDNTPTGAQDKIAATITANSGVKNWVVWGCNDENTMGGVTALQNAGISPGHVIGVGLGAYLACKEWQSDKPSGMKAALFINGKDVGALAVQTMYDKLKNGKAFPQEAFAPTTMVDQATWKSSGLTCS
;
A
#
# COMPACT_ATOMS: atom_id res chain seq x y z
N MET A 1 -37.72 -25.40 77.71
CA MET A 1 -38.60 -25.03 76.57
C MET A 1 -38.16 -25.83 75.35
N PHE A 2 -38.85 -26.92 75.00
CA PHE A 2 -38.98 -27.45 73.64
C PHE A 2 -40.13 -28.49 73.72
N ARG A 3 -41.19 -28.27 72.94
CA ARG A 3 -42.40 -29.08 72.89
C ARG A 3 -42.60 -29.54 71.45
N SER A 4 -42.83 -30.85 71.27
CA SER A 4 -43.86 -31.53 70.43
C SER A 4 -43.95 -31.17 68.92
N SER A 5 -44.34 -32.02 67.96
CA SER A 5 -44.71 -33.43 67.86
C SER A 5 -45.10 -33.74 66.39
N ARG A 6 -45.15 -35.03 66.03
CA ARG A 6 -46.07 -35.72 65.05
C ARG A 6 -45.98 -35.50 63.52
N ARG A 7 -45.54 -36.60 62.87
CA ARG A 7 -46.20 -37.45 61.83
C ARG A 7 -46.50 -36.94 60.38
N PRO A 8 -46.63 -37.88 59.40
CA PRO A 8 -46.30 -37.69 57.98
C PRO A 8 -47.53 -37.58 57.06
N VAL A 9 -47.35 -37.07 55.84
CA VAL A 9 -48.29 -37.23 54.71
C VAL A 9 -47.49 -37.28 53.40
N ALA A 10 -47.70 -38.35 52.63
CA ALA A 10 -47.30 -38.49 51.22
C ALA A 10 -48.34 -37.80 50.33
N VAL A 11 -47.96 -37.36 49.12
CA VAL A 11 -48.75 -37.48 47.87
C VAL A 11 -47.88 -37.00 46.70
N ALA A 12 -47.74 -37.90 45.72
CA ALA A 12 -47.21 -37.65 44.40
C ALA A 12 -48.15 -36.74 43.58
N THR A 13 -47.65 -36.08 42.53
CA THR A 13 -48.14 -36.16 41.13
C THR A 13 -47.53 -34.96 40.38
N GLY A 14 -46.86 -35.26 39.26
CA GLY A 14 -46.07 -34.31 38.51
C GLY A 14 -46.85 -33.20 37.82
N LEU A 15 -46.11 -32.20 37.34
CA LEU A 15 -46.49 -31.37 36.21
C LEU A 15 -45.27 -30.60 35.69
N LEU A 16 -45.07 -30.66 34.38
CA LEU A 16 -44.43 -29.68 33.50
C LEU A 16 -42.90 -29.50 33.59
N LEU A 17 -42.20 -30.20 32.69
CA LEU A 17 -40.97 -29.66 32.08
C LEU A 17 -41.36 -28.44 31.24
N THR A 18 -41.12 -27.24 31.76
CA THR A 18 -40.98 -26.02 30.96
C THR A 18 -39.50 -25.85 30.61
N LEU A 19 -39.18 -25.98 29.32
CA LEU A 19 -37.90 -25.58 28.75
C LEU A 19 -37.69 -24.08 29.02
N GLY A 20 -36.78 -23.77 29.95
CA GLY A 20 -36.25 -22.42 30.11
C GLY A 20 -35.31 -22.11 28.95
N LEU A 21 -35.81 -21.36 27.95
CA LEU A 21 -34.97 -20.65 26.99
C LEU A 21 -34.23 -19.53 27.74
N SER A 22 -33.01 -19.80 28.16
CA SER A 22 -32.07 -18.76 28.58
C SER A 22 -31.67 -17.94 27.36
N THR A 23 -32.27 -16.75 27.24
CA THR A 23 -31.77 -15.66 26.40
C THR A 23 -30.36 -15.30 26.84
N ALA A 24 -29.36 -15.87 26.16
CA ALA A 24 -28.01 -15.38 26.22
C ALA A 24 -27.98 -14.02 25.50
N CYS A 25 -27.96 -12.94 26.28
CA CYS A 25 -27.50 -11.65 25.81
C CYS A 25 -26.00 -11.78 25.48
N SER A 26 -25.71 -12.30 24.29
CA SER A 26 -24.41 -12.09 23.67
C SER A 26 -24.37 -10.61 23.32
N SER A 27 -23.58 -9.84 24.08
CA SER A 27 -23.13 -8.51 23.68
C SER A 27 -22.21 -8.67 22.47
N GLY A 28 -22.79 -9.03 21.34
CA GLY A 28 -22.17 -8.98 20.04
C GLY A 28 -22.02 -7.53 19.66
N LYS A 29 -20.82 -6.97 19.85
CA LYS A 29 -20.34 -5.97 18.90
C LYS A 29 -20.13 -6.71 17.58
N GLU A 30 -21.21 -6.86 16.82
CA GLU A 30 -21.09 -6.95 15.37
C GLU A 30 -20.39 -5.66 14.94
N ALA A 31 -19.20 -5.82 14.37
CA ALA A 31 -18.60 -4.77 13.58
C ALA A 31 -19.69 -4.26 12.63
N ALA A 32 -19.85 -2.94 12.53
CA ALA A 32 -20.78 -2.32 11.60
C ALA A 32 -20.36 -2.70 10.18
N HIS A 33 -20.80 -3.88 9.75
CA HIS A 33 -20.61 -4.39 8.42
C HIS A 33 -21.37 -3.46 7.48
N ASP A 34 -20.73 -3.22 6.35
CA ASP A 34 -21.11 -2.40 5.21
C ASP A 34 -22.44 -2.86 4.56
N GLU A 35 -23.54 -2.82 5.33
CA GLU A 35 -24.91 -3.23 4.98
C GLU A 35 -25.61 -2.23 4.04
N SER A 36 -25.00 -1.07 3.75
CA SER A 36 -25.65 0.01 2.99
C SER A 36 -25.43 -0.04 1.48
N VAL A 37 -24.49 -0.86 0.97
CA VAL A 37 -24.21 -0.97 -0.46
C VAL A 37 -25.01 -2.13 -1.07
N ALA A 38 -26.04 -1.79 -1.83
CA ALA A 38 -26.86 -2.78 -2.54
C ALA A 38 -26.11 -3.41 -3.73
N LYS A 39 -26.49 -4.65 -4.07
CA LYS A 39 -26.09 -5.28 -5.33
C LYS A 39 -26.61 -4.47 -6.52
N VAL A 40 -25.89 -4.54 -7.63
CA VAL A 40 -26.25 -3.85 -8.87
C VAL A 40 -26.78 -4.86 -9.90
N ASP A 41 -28.07 -4.76 -10.21
CA ASP A 41 -28.77 -5.65 -11.16
C ASP A 41 -28.63 -5.21 -12.63
N GLY A 42 -27.92 -4.12 -12.89
CA GLY A 42 -27.67 -3.56 -14.23
C GLY A 42 -26.19 -3.45 -14.59
N LYS A 43 -25.89 -2.58 -15.57
CA LYS A 43 -24.51 -2.28 -15.96
C LYS A 43 -23.80 -1.56 -14.81
N ILE A 44 -22.72 -2.16 -14.30
CA ILE A 44 -21.89 -1.58 -13.25
C ILE A 44 -21.11 -0.39 -13.83
N SER A 45 -21.17 0.73 -13.13
CA SER A 45 -20.44 1.97 -13.41
C SER A 45 -19.39 2.17 -12.30
N LEU A 46 -18.13 2.35 -12.65
CA LEU A 46 -17.05 2.59 -11.70
C LEU A 46 -16.33 3.89 -12.01
N THR A 47 -15.92 4.60 -10.96
CA THR A 47 -14.94 5.69 -11.05
C THR A 47 -13.66 5.26 -10.36
N TYR A 48 -12.53 5.37 -11.06
CA TYR A 48 -11.19 5.17 -10.53
C TYR A 48 -10.49 6.53 -10.45
N LEU A 49 -10.19 6.97 -9.24
CA LEU A 49 -9.45 8.20 -9.01
C LEU A 49 -8.00 7.85 -8.67
N GLN A 50 -7.06 8.26 -9.52
CA GLN A 50 -5.65 7.93 -9.34
C GLN A 50 -4.80 9.18 -9.14
N LYS A 51 -3.90 9.16 -8.15
CA LYS A 51 -2.81 10.13 -8.07
C LYS A 51 -1.81 9.92 -9.22
N GLN A 52 -1.04 10.97 -9.52
CA GLN A 52 0.17 10.88 -10.35
C GLN A 52 -0.03 10.09 -11.65
N GLY A 53 -1.13 10.33 -12.38
CA GLY A 53 -1.48 9.54 -13.57
C GLY A 53 -0.60 9.77 -14.81
N ASP A 54 0.46 10.56 -14.66
CA ASP A 54 1.59 10.73 -15.56
C ASP A 54 2.81 9.86 -15.18
N GLN A 55 2.82 9.29 -13.99
CA GLN A 55 3.84 8.34 -13.55
C GLN A 55 3.56 6.94 -14.13
N GLU A 56 4.60 6.30 -14.69
CA GLU A 56 4.51 5.00 -15.39
C GLU A 56 3.75 3.92 -14.62
N TYR A 57 3.98 3.82 -13.30
CA TYR A 57 3.29 2.84 -12.45
C TYR A 57 1.76 3.05 -12.47
N PHE A 58 1.29 4.28 -12.24
CA PHE A 58 -0.14 4.61 -12.25
C PHE A 58 -0.74 4.64 -13.65
N VAL A 59 0.05 4.87 -14.69
CA VAL A 59 -0.36 4.63 -16.10
C VAL A 59 -0.65 3.15 -16.32
N GLY A 60 0.23 2.26 -15.81
CA GLY A 60 0.04 0.82 -15.83
C GLY A 60 -1.19 0.38 -15.05
N GLU A 61 -1.40 0.93 -13.85
CA GLU A 61 -2.58 0.68 -13.02
C GLU A 61 -3.89 1.05 -13.75
N ALA A 62 -3.95 2.25 -14.34
CA ALA A 62 -5.07 2.69 -15.17
C ALA A 62 -5.34 1.72 -16.34
N ALA A 63 -4.28 1.25 -17.00
CA ALA A 63 -4.39 0.34 -18.13
C ALA A 63 -4.92 -1.04 -17.70
N GLY A 64 -4.44 -1.57 -16.58
CA GLY A 64 -4.94 -2.82 -15.99
C GLY A 64 -6.42 -2.73 -15.60
N ALA A 65 -6.80 -1.64 -14.94
CA ALA A 65 -8.18 -1.36 -14.57
C ALA A 65 -9.09 -1.28 -15.82
N LYS A 66 -8.69 -0.54 -16.86
CA LYS A 66 -9.43 -0.44 -18.13
C LYS A 66 -9.57 -1.79 -18.83
N ALA A 67 -8.51 -2.60 -18.86
CA ALA A 67 -8.53 -3.92 -19.47
C ALA A 67 -9.52 -4.86 -18.75
N LYS A 68 -9.45 -4.92 -17.42
CA LYS A 68 -10.37 -5.74 -16.62
C LYS A 68 -11.82 -5.24 -16.69
N ALA A 69 -12.04 -3.92 -16.69
CA ALA A 69 -13.38 -3.37 -16.84
C ALA A 69 -14.01 -3.75 -18.19
N LYS A 70 -13.24 -3.71 -19.27
CA LYS A 70 -13.68 -4.16 -20.60
C LYS A 70 -14.06 -5.64 -20.61
N GLU A 71 -13.24 -6.49 -19.99
CA GLU A 71 -13.50 -7.93 -19.86
C GLU A 71 -14.82 -8.22 -19.11
N LEU A 72 -15.10 -7.47 -18.04
CA LEU A 72 -16.27 -7.65 -17.19
C LEU A 72 -17.52 -6.88 -17.67
N GLY A 73 -17.43 -6.12 -18.76
CA GLY A 73 -18.52 -5.27 -19.26
C GLY A 73 -18.84 -4.05 -18.37
N VAL A 74 -17.90 -3.65 -17.51
CA VAL A 74 -18.01 -2.51 -16.60
C VAL A 74 -17.76 -1.19 -17.34
N SER A 75 -18.57 -0.17 -17.06
CA SER A 75 -18.29 1.20 -17.50
C SER A 75 -17.30 1.85 -16.53
N LEU A 76 -16.04 2.02 -16.93
CA LEU A 76 -15.00 2.62 -16.08
C LEU A 76 -14.64 4.03 -16.54
N LYS A 77 -14.73 5.00 -15.62
CA LYS A 77 -14.14 6.34 -15.75
C LYS A 77 -12.87 6.40 -14.91
N VAL A 78 -11.73 6.70 -15.53
CA VAL A 78 -10.47 6.93 -14.81
C VAL A 78 -10.17 8.42 -14.80
N VAL A 79 -9.82 8.97 -13.63
CA VAL A 79 -9.50 10.39 -13.46
C VAL A 79 -8.13 10.53 -12.81
N ASN A 80 -7.26 11.31 -13.45
CA ASN A 80 -5.97 11.69 -12.88
C ASN A 80 -6.15 12.87 -11.89
N LEU A 81 -5.88 12.62 -10.61
CA LEU A 81 -5.87 13.58 -9.52
C LEU A 81 -4.58 14.41 -9.47
N GLY A 82 -3.50 13.94 -10.11
CA GLY A 82 -2.16 14.52 -9.93
C GLY A 82 -1.72 14.38 -8.48
N ASN A 83 -1.25 15.47 -7.88
CA ASN A 83 -0.90 15.56 -6.46
C ASN A 83 -1.91 16.42 -5.66
N ASP A 84 -3.14 16.60 -6.17
CA ASP A 84 -4.11 17.56 -5.63
C ASP A 84 -5.16 16.90 -4.71
N ALA A 85 -5.03 17.13 -3.41
CA ALA A 85 -5.98 16.67 -2.39
C ALA A 85 -7.37 17.33 -2.51
N ASN A 86 -7.46 18.59 -2.93
CA ASN A 86 -8.73 19.28 -3.12
C ASN A 86 -9.47 18.71 -4.34
N LYS A 87 -8.73 18.40 -5.41
CA LYS A 87 -9.29 17.70 -6.57
C LYS A 87 -9.82 16.33 -6.20
N THR A 88 -9.20 15.65 -5.24
CA THR A 88 -9.71 14.36 -4.73
C THR A 88 -11.13 14.51 -4.21
N VAL A 89 -11.37 15.50 -3.34
CA VAL A 89 -12.68 15.76 -2.75
C VAL A 89 -13.73 16.07 -3.82
N SER A 90 -13.42 16.97 -4.75
CA SER A 90 -14.37 17.38 -5.79
C SER A 90 -14.68 16.26 -6.79
N GLU A 91 -13.71 15.41 -7.14
CA GLU A 91 -13.93 14.28 -8.04
C GLU A 91 -14.72 13.14 -7.37
N VAL A 92 -14.57 12.93 -6.06
CA VAL A 92 -15.43 12.00 -5.30
C VAL A 92 -16.88 12.48 -5.30
N GLN A 93 -17.11 13.77 -5.03
CA GLN A 93 -18.45 14.37 -5.10
C GLN A 93 -19.05 14.25 -6.51
N SER A 94 -18.25 14.53 -7.54
CA SER A 94 -18.63 14.39 -8.95
C SER A 94 -19.01 12.95 -9.30
N ALA A 95 -18.24 11.96 -8.82
CA ALA A 95 -18.51 10.54 -9.04
C ALA A 95 -19.84 10.11 -8.39
N VAL A 96 -20.11 10.55 -7.15
CA VAL A 96 -21.37 10.29 -6.45
C VAL A 96 -22.55 10.97 -7.15
N ALA A 97 -22.41 12.24 -7.56
CA ALA A 97 -23.44 12.97 -8.30
C ALA A 97 -23.76 12.33 -9.66
N GLN A 98 -22.74 11.75 -10.31
CA GLN A 98 -22.87 10.96 -11.55
C GLN A 98 -23.40 9.54 -11.32
N LYS A 99 -23.76 9.19 -10.07
CA LYS A 99 -24.32 7.88 -9.69
C LYS A 99 -23.42 6.73 -10.09
N THR A 100 -22.11 6.87 -9.87
CA THR A 100 -21.20 5.73 -9.97
C THR A 100 -21.65 4.62 -9.01
N SER A 101 -21.53 3.36 -9.41
CA SER A 101 -21.86 2.21 -8.56
C SER A 101 -20.77 1.95 -7.51
N GLY A 102 -19.52 2.24 -7.86
CA GLY A 102 -18.37 2.03 -6.98
C GLY A 102 -17.24 3.02 -7.27
N LEU A 103 -16.50 3.34 -6.22
CA LEU A 103 -15.37 4.24 -6.23
C LEU A 103 -14.11 3.47 -5.82
N ILE A 104 -13.12 3.45 -6.72
CA ILE A 104 -11.77 2.98 -6.43
C ILE A 104 -10.87 4.22 -6.37
N ILE A 105 -9.99 4.30 -5.38
CA ILE A 105 -9.16 5.49 -5.18
C ILE A 105 -7.77 5.20 -4.64
N VAL A 106 -6.76 5.80 -5.25
CA VAL A 106 -5.44 6.04 -4.65
C VAL A 106 -5.25 7.55 -4.45
N VAL A 107 -5.13 7.96 -3.19
CA VAL A 107 -5.14 9.39 -2.80
C VAL A 107 -3.74 10.01 -2.85
N PRO A 108 -3.59 11.28 -3.27
CA PRO A 108 -2.30 11.97 -3.17
C PRO A 108 -1.89 12.32 -1.72
N ASP A 109 -2.88 12.41 -0.82
CA ASP A 109 -2.74 12.72 0.61
C ASP A 109 -3.77 11.91 1.42
N PRO A 110 -3.35 11.04 2.36
CA PRO A 110 -4.25 10.27 3.21
C PRO A 110 -5.20 11.10 4.08
N ALA A 111 -4.89 12.36 4.37
CA ALA A 111 -5.68 13.23 5.24
C ALA A 111 -7.11 13.49 4.73
N VAL A 112 -7.35 13.28 3.43
CA VAL A 112 -8.70 13.39 2.82
C VAL A 112 -9.63 12.23 3.21
N GLY A 113 -9.09 11.17 3.84
CA GLY A 113 -9.78 9.92 4.14
C GLY A 113 -11.18 10.07 4.72
N PRO A 114 -11.36 10.78 5.86
CA PRO A 114 -12.67 10.93 6.49
C PRO A 114 -13.71 11.57 5.56
N GLN A 115 -13.31 12.57 4.77
CA GLN A 115 -14.22 13.25 3.85
C GLN A 115 -14.59 12.38 2.64
N VAL A 116 -13.64 11.62 2.10
CA VAL A 116 -13.89 10.65 1.03
C VAL A 116 -14.87 9.57 1.50
N VAL A 117 -14.63 9.00 2.67
CA VAL A 117 -15.47 7.97 3.28
C VAL A 117 -16.88 8.50 3.52
N GLN A 118 -17.02 9.68 4.13
CA GLN A 118 -18.32 10.27 4.39
C GLN A 118 -19.11 10.50 3.08
N THR A 119 -18.46 11.07 2.06
CA THR A 119 -19.10 11.36 0.77
C THR A 119 -19.56 10.07 0.06
N ALA A 120 -18.74 9.02 0.10
CA ALA A 120 -19.11 7.72 -0.47
C ALA A 120 -20.29 7.07 0.30
N ARG A 121 -20.29 7.14 1.63
CA ARG A 121 -21.38 6.63 2.49
C ARG A 121 -22.70 7.36 2.22
N ASP A 122 -22.68 8.68 2.17
CA ASP A 122 -23.88 9.50 1.88
C ASP A 122 -24.44 9.19 0.48
N GLY A 123 -23.55 8.94 -0.47
CA GLY A 123 -23.88 8.49 -1.82
C GLY A 123 -24.32 7.03 -1.94
N LYS A 124 -24.18 6.22 -0.87
CA LYS A 124 -24.35 4.76 -0.88
C LYS A 124 -23.48 4.07 -1.96
N VAL A 125 -22.27 4.57 -2.14
CA VAL A 125 -21.30 4.09 -3.13
C VAL A 125 -20.26 3.21 -2.43
N ALA A 126 -19.99 2.03 -2.99
CA ALA A 126 -18.92 1.16 -2.49
C ALA A 126 -17.56 1.86 -2.64
N LEU A 127 -16.74 1.86 -1.58
CA LEU A 127 -15.42 2.49 -1.57
C LEU A 127 -14.33 1.44 -1.36
N LEU A 128 -13.32 1.46 -2.23
CA LEU A 128 -12.13 0.63 -2.15
C LEU A 128 -10.90 1.51 -2.37
N THR A 129 -9.88 1.40 -1.54
CA THR A 129 -8.60 2.06 -1.83
C THR A 129 -7.69 1.17 -2.67
N SER A 130 -6.86 1.79 -3.52
CA SER A 130 -5.70 1.14 -4.10
C SER A 130 -4.41 1.80 -3.60
N ASP A 131 -3.36 0.99 -3.45
CA ASP A 131 -1.99 1.34 -3.03
C ASP A 131 -1.84 2.04 -1.67
N ASP A 132 -2.38 3.23 -1.51
CA ASP A 132 -2.32 4.03 -0.29
C ASP A 132 -3.52 3.76 0.60
N GLN A 133 -3.31 3.90 1.90
CA GLN A 133 -4.34 3.67 2.90
C GLN A 133 -4.98 4.98 3.35
N ILE A 134 -6.27 4.94 3.70
CA ILE A 134 -6.99 6.03 4.36
C ILE A 134 -7.71 5.52 5.61
N CYS A 135 -7.90 6.41 6.57
CA CYS A 135 -8.69 6.14 7.77
C CYS A 135 -10.08 6.75 7.64
N THR A 136 -11.07 6.06 8.19
CA THR A 136 -12.45 6.54 8.22
C THR A 136 -12.68 7.63 9.26
N THR A 137 -11.89 7.66 10.34
CA THR A 137 -12.14 8.52 11.52
C THR A 137 -11.14 9.66 11.69
N GLY A 138 -9.98 9.62 11.02
CA GLY A 138 -8.92 10.62 11.19
C GLY A 138 -8.05 10.80 9.96
N PRO A 139 -7.17 11.82 9.97
CA PRO A 139 -6.32 12.15 8.82
C PRO A 139 -5.09 11.24 8.69
N ASP A 140 -4.70 10.55 9.75
CA ASP A 140 -3.51 9.70 9.79
C ASP A 140 -3.91 8.21 9.85
N PRO A 141 -3.68 7.44 8.77
CA PRO A 141 -3.96 6.01 8.78
C PRO A 141 -3.08 5.20 9.75
N ALA A 142 -1.91 5.70 10.16
CA ALA A 142 -1.04 4.99 11.10
C ALA A 142 -1.60 4.99 12.53
N ALA A 143 -2.37 6.03 12.88
CA ALA A 143 -3.07 6.15 14.16
C ALA A 143 -4.45 5.48 14.17
N CYS A 144 -4.88 4.91 13.04
CA CYS A 144 -6.22 4.39 12.83
C CYS A 144 -6.39 2.99 13.44
N GLY A 145 -7.56 2.72 14.02
CA GLY A 145 -7.94 1.35 14.37
C GLY A 145 -8.01 0.46 13.13
N LYS A 146 -7.64 -0.81 13.24
CA LYS A 146 -7.64 -1.74 12.09
C LYS A 146 -9.00 -1.85 11.40
N ASP A 147 -10.08 -1.76 12.17
CA ASP A 147 -11.47 -1.81 11.69
C ASP A 147 -11.94 -0.47 11.09
N ASP A 148 -11.22 0.62 11.39
CA ASP A 148 -11.48 1.96 10.87
C ASP A 148 -10.69 2.26 9.58
N LEU A 149 -9.83 1.33 9.15
CA LEU A 149 -9.13 1.40 7.86
C LEU A 149 -10.04 0.96 6.73
N VAL A 150 -9.98 1.67 5.61
CA VAL A 150 -10.73 1.29 4.40
C VAL A 150 -10.08 0.05 3.75
N PRO A 151 -10.87 -0.90 3.22
CA PRO A 151 -10.32 -2.03 2.47
C PRO A 151 -9.41 -1.58 1.33
N ARG A 152 -8.25 -2.24 1.19
CA ARG A 152 -7.17 -1.80 0.28
C ARG A 152 -6.67 -2.92 -0.63
N ILE A 153 -6.46 -2.58 -1.90
CA ILE A 153 -5.75 -3.42 -2.88
C ILE A 153 -4.39 -2.81 -3.17
N GLY A 154 -3.34 -3.62 -3.30
CA GLY A 154 -2.04 -3.09 -3.72
C GLY A 154 -0.93 -4.08 -3.43
N PHE A 155 0.03 -3.65 -2.64
CA PHE A 155 1.13 -4.49 -2.18
C PHE A 155 1.31 -4.38 -0.65
N SER A 156 1.93 -5.40 -0.05
CA SER A 156 2.37 -5.35 1.34
C SER A 156 3.64 -4.52 1.45
N GLY A 157 3.56 -3.36 2.12
CA GLY A 157 4.72 -2.50 2.36
C GLY A 157 5.84 -3.24 3.10
N ALA A 158 5.48 -3.98 4.15
CA ALA A 158 6.43 -4.75 4.95
C ALA A 158 7.12 -5.87 4.16
N GLN A 159 6.39 -6.63 3.32
CA GLN A 159 6.99 -7.67 2.49
C GLN A 159 7.96 -7.05 1.47
N MET A 160 7.53 -5.99 0.77
CA MET A 160 8.36 -5.32 -0.23
C MET A 160 9.64 -4.75 0.38
N GLY A 161 9.50 -4.02 1.50
CA GLY A 161 10.62 -3.47 2.24
C GLY A 161 11.60 -4.56 2.69
N THR A 162 11.09 -5.66 3.24
CA THR A 162 11.91 -6.80 3.65
C THR A 162 12.76 -7.33 2.50
N GLU A 163 12.18 -7.53 1.31
CA GLU A 163 12.92 -8.02 0.14
C GLU A 163 13.95 -7.01 -0.38
N VAL A 164 13.62 -5.71 -0.35
CA VAL A 164 14.57 -4.62 -0.68
C VAL A 164 15.75 -4.62 0.29
N GLY A 165 15.50 -4.66 1.60
CA GLY A 165 16.55 -4.67 2.63
C GLY A 165 17.46 -5.90 2.55
N LYS A 166 16.88 -7.09 2.33
CA LYS A 166 17.65 -8.32 2.11
C LYS A 166 18.52 -8.25 0.86
N ARG A 167 17.98 -7.72 -0.25
CA ARG A 167 18.76 -7.56 -1.49
C ARG A 167 19.89 -6.55 -1.29
N ALA A 168 19.62 -5.41 -0.66
CA ALA A 168 20.65 -4.42 -0.34
C ALA A 168 21.76 -5.01 0.54
N ALA A 169 21.42 -5.81 1.55
CA ALA A 169 22.39 -6.52 2.39
C ALA A 169 23.24 -7.53 1.60
N THR A 170 22.63 -8.22 0.63
CA THR A 170 23.33 -9.16 -0.25
C THR A 170 24.36 -8.44 -1.12
N GLU A 171 23.97 -7.34 -1.77
CA GLU A 171 24.88 -6.54 -2.59
C GLU A 171 26.00 -5.90 -1.74
N TYR A 172 25.66 -5.43 -0.52
CA TYR A 172 26.64 -4.87 0.40
C TYR A 172 27.74 -5.88 0.77
N LYS A 173 27.33 -7.10 1.14
CA LYS A 173 28.25 -8.20 1.48
C LYS A 173 29.12 -8.58 0.29
N LYS A 174 28.54 -8.67 -0.90
CA LYS A 174 29.26 -8.95 -2.15
C LYS A 174 30.31 -7.89 -2.45
N ALA A 175 30.03 -6.62 -2.13
CA ALA A 175 30.96 -5.52 -2.35
C ALA A 175 32.13 -5.49 -1.36
N GLY A 176 32.07 -6.25 -0.25
CA GLY A 176 33.14 -6.30 0.75
C GLY A 176 33.39 -4.97 1.47
N TRP A 177 32.38 -4.10 1.52
CA TRP A 177 32.49 -2.77 2.12
C TRP A 177 32.57 -2.82 3.64
N LYS A 178 33.15 -1.77 4.23
CA LYS A 178 33.25 -1.58 5.69
C LYS A 178 32.16 -0.65 6.18
N ALA A 179 31.56 -0.96 7.33
CA ALA A 179 30.48 -0.15 7.89
C ALA A 179 30.91 1.28 8.21
N ALA A 180 32.15 1.47 8.68
CA ALA A 180 32.70 2.79 8.98
C ALA A 180 32.72 3.73 7.77
N ASP A 181 32.97 3.19 6.57
CA ASP A 181 33.07 3.93 5.32
C ASP A 181 31.73 4.05 4.56
N THR A 182 30.63 3.51 5.12
CA THR A 182 29.35 3.36 4.41
C THR A 182 28.20 4.06 5.13
N ARG A 183 27.26 4.63 4.37
CA ARG A 183 25.94 5.04 4.87
C ARG A 183 24.84 4.45 4.00
N VAL A 184 23.67 4.34 4.62
CA VAL A 184 22.42 4.05 3.92
C VAL A 184 21.63 5.35 3.82
N VAL A 185 21.11 5.66 2.64
CA VAL A 185 20.01 6.62 2.43
C VAL A 185 18.70 5.82 2.37
N SER A 186 17.76 6.21 3.23
CA SER A 186 16.41 5.65 3.32
C SER A 186 15.41 6.76 3.01
N ALA A 187 14.97 6.84 1.76
CA ALA A 187 14.18 7.97 1.27
C ALA A 187 12.67 7.67 1.22
N SER A 188 11.83 8.52 1.80
CA SER A 188 10.38 8.32 1.78
C SER A 188 9.57 9.59 2.04
N LYS A 189 8.35 9.61 1.50
CA LYS A 189 7.29 10.56 1.90
C LYS A 189 6.66 10.09 3.22
N GLN A 190 6.75 10.94 4.24
CA GLN A 190 6.50 10.56 5.65
C GLN A 190 5.02 10.49 6.04
N ASP A 191 4.15 11.14 5.27
CA ASP A 191 2.70 11.16 5.48
C ASP A 191 1.99 9.94 4.85
N VAL A 192 2.72 9.07 4.13
CA VAL A 192 2.17 7.88 3.47
C VAL A 192 2.58 6.63 4.24
N THR A 193 1.61 5.96 4.86
CA THR A 193 1.87 4.80 5.75
C THR A 193 2.57 3.65 5.06
N VAL A 194 2.18 3.31 3.82
CA VAL A 194 2.83 2.24 3.06
C VAL A 194 4.30 2.58 2.75
N CYS A 195 4.67 3.86 2.69
CA CYS A 195 6.05 4.28 2.55
C CYS A 195 6.85 4.01 3.83
N GLY A 196 6.28 4.31 5.00
CA GLY A 196 6.82 3.94 6.30
C GLY A 196 7.08 2.44 6.42
N ASP A 197 6.05 1.62 6.14
CA ASP A 197 6.16 0.15 6.18
C ASP A 197 7.33 -0.38 5.32
N ARG A 198 7.52 0.19 4.12
CA ARG A 198 8.58 -0.21 3.19
C ARG A 198 9.96 0.10 3.76
N VAL A 199 10.19 1.34 4.19
CA VAL A 199 11.53 1.76 4.64
C VAL A 199 11.89 1.16 6.00
N ASP A 200 10.93 1.01 6.90
CA ASP A 200 11.14 0.37 8.21
C ASP A 200 11.48 -1.11 8.05
N ALA A 201 10.75 -1.82 7.18
CA ALA A 201 11.04 -3.22 6.90
C ALA A 201 12.37 -3.42 6.15
N ALA A 202 12.72 -2.52 5.23
CA ALA A 202 14.02 -2.52 4.56
C ALA A 202 15.16 -2.32 5.55
N LYS A 203 15.04 -1.30 6.42
CA LYS A 203 15.99 -1.03 7.48
C LYS A 203 16.16 -2.23 8.41
N LYS A 204 15.05 -2.78 8.92
CA LYS A 204 15.07 -3.94 9.81
C LYS A 204 15.75 -5.16 9.17
N ALA A 205 15.41 -5.46 7.92
CA ALA A 205 15.98 -6.60 7.19
C ALA A 205 17.48 -6.40 6.90
N PHE A 206 17.88 -5.17 6.55
CA PHE A 206 19.27 -4.83 6.31
C PHE A 206 20.10 -4.91 7.60
N ASP A 207 19.66 -4.26 8.69
CA ASP A 207 20.37 -4.21 9.97
C ASP A 207 20.55 -5.61 10.59
N ALA A 208 19.56 -6.50 10.42
CA ALA A 208 19.67 -7.89 10.86
C ALA A 208 20.78 -8.67 10.13
N ALA A 209 21.05 -8.33 8.87
CA ALA A 209 22.05 -8.99 8.05
C ALA A 209 23.42 -8.29 8.04
N VAL A 210 23.43 -6.97 8.25
CA VAL A 210 24.59 -6.06 8.15
C VAL A 210 24.51 -5.04 9.30
N PRO A 211 24.89 -5.41 10.53
CA PRO A 211 24.83 -4.50 11.66
C PRO A 211 25.91 -3.40 11.56
N GLY A 212 25.61 -2.22 12.08
CA GLY A 212 26.57 -1.14 12.30
C GLY A 212 26.74 -0.13 11.18
N VAL A 213 26.09 -0.32 10.02
CA VAL A 213 25.98 0.75 9.00
C VAL A 213 24.91 1.74 9.45
N LYS A 214 25.23 3.03 9.43
CA LYS A 214 24.26 4.07 9.83
C LYS A 214 23.30 4.39 8.68
N THR A 215 22.01 4.38 8.99
CA THR A 215 20.92 4.84 8.11
C THR A 215 20.66 6.32 8.32
N ILE A 216 20.43 7.04 7.23
CA ILE A 216 19.97 8.42 7.20
C ILE A 216 18.60 8.42 6.53
N ASP A 217 17.58 8.77 7.31
CA ASP A 217 16.22 8.93 6.79
C ASP A 217 16.09 10.27 6.08
N VAL A 218 15.59 10.26 4.84
CA VAL A 218 15.52 11.44 3.98
C VAL A 218 14.06 11.65 3.57
N PRO A 219 13.38 12.68 4.12
CA PRO A 219 12.03 13.03 3.70
C PRO A 219 12.00 13.56 2.27
N THR A 220 11.10 13.02 1.45
CA THR A 220 10.95 13.35 0.02
C THR A 220 9.49 13.58 -0.35
N ASP A 221 9.24 14.05 -1.56
CA ASP A 221 7.89 14.12 -2.16
C ASP A 221 7.55 12.90 -3.04
N ASN A 222 8.41 11.87 -3.03
CA ASN A 222 8.34 10.66 -3.86
C ASN A 222 8.54 10.90 -5.36
N THR A 223 8.99 12.08 -5.79
CA THR A 223 9.38 12.34 -7.19
C THR A 223 10.88 12.16 -7.40
N PRO A 224 11.36 11.87 -8.63
CA PRO A 224 12.80 11.73 -8.88
C PRO A 224 13.57 13.02 -8.55
N THR A 225 13.05 14.18 -8.95
CA THR A 225 13.69 15.49 -8.71
C THR A 225 13.71 15.83 -7.23
N GLY A 226 12.58 15.70 -6.53
CA GLY A 226 12.52 15.99 -5.09
C GLY A 226 13.43 15.07 -4.28
N ALA A 227 13.53 13.79 -4.65
CA ALA A 227 14.48 12.86 -4.06
C ALA A 227 15.94 13.25 -4.35
N GLN A 228 16.25 13.57 -5.61
CA GLN A 228 17.60 13.98 -6.02
C GLN A 228 18.08 15.19 -5.21
N ASP A 229 17.25 16.23 -5.08
CA ASP A 229 17.60 17.46 -4.36
C ASP A 229 17.87 17.20 -2.87
N LYS A 230 16.99 16.44 -2.22
CA LYS A 230 17.12 16.12 -0.79
C LYS A 230 18.33 15.22 -0.53
N ILE A 231 18.56 14.23 -1.37
CA ILE A 231 19.70 13.31 -1.23
C ILE A 231 21.02 14.01 -1.57
N ALA A 232 21.06 14.93 -2.53
CA ALA A 232 22.25 15.76 -2.80
C ALA A 232 22.67 16.59 -1.58
N ALA A 233 21.70 17.17 -0.86
CA ALA A 233 21.97 17.85 0.41
C ALA A 233 22.52 16.88 1.47
N THR A 234 21.96 15.66 1.57
CA THR A 234 22.46 14.60 2.47
C THR A 234 23.90 14.20 2.14
N ILE A 235 24.24 14.03 0.87
CA ILE A 235 25.60 13.70 0.42
C ILE A 235 26.58 14.80 0.82
N THR A 236 26.21 16.07 0.59
CA THR A 236 27.04 17.24 0.94
C THR A 236 27.32 17.30 2.44
N ALA A 237 26.30 17.05 3.28
CA ALA A 237 26.43 17.01 4.74
C ALA A 237 27.26 15.80 5.25
N ASN A 238 27.56 14.83 4.38
CA ASN A 238 28.25 13.58 4.71
C ASN A 238 29.44 13.32 3.75
N SER A 239 30.17 14.37 3.36
CA SER A 239 31.23 14.32 2.33
C SER A 239 32.38 13.35 2.59
N GLY A 240 32.56 12.86 3.83
CA GLY A 240 33.55 11.85 4.19
C GLY A 240 33.14 10.39 3.92
N VAL A 241 31.89 10.14 3.50
CA VAL A 241 31.37 8.79 3.23
C VAL A 241 31.83 8.31 1.86
N LYS A 242 32.35 7.08 1.80
CA LYS A 242 32.89 6.52 0.56
C LYS A 242 31.87 5.69 -0.20
N ASN A 243 31.05 4.92 0.53
CA ASN A 243 30.10 4.01 -0.07
C ASN A 243 28.67 4.32 0.36
N TRP A 244 27.74 4.14 -0.56
CA TRP A 244 26.34 4.48 -0.37
C TRP A 244 25.45 3.30 -0.73
N VAL A 245 24.63 2.89 0.23
CA VAL A 245 23.45 2.07 -0.04
C VAL A 245 22.26 3.02 -0.14
N VAL A 246 21.42 2.85 -1.14
CA VAL A 246 20.24 3.69 -1.36
C VAL A 246 19.04 2.77 -1.56
N TRP A 247 18.00 3.01 -0.76
CA TRP A 247 16.66 2.55 -1.05
C TRP A 247 15.69 3.69 -0.79
N GLY A 248 14.55 3.63 -1.45
CA GLY A 248 13.43 4.49 -1.15
C GLY A 248 12.13 3.72 -1.08
N CYS A 249 11.06 4.38 -0.62
CA CYS A 249 9.75 3.74 -0.65
C CYS A 249 9.19 3.51 -2.06
N ASN A 250 9.85 4.00 -3.11
CA ASN A 250 9.55 3.75 -4.53
C ASN A 250 10.85 3.86 -5.39
N ASP A 251 10.72 3.57 -6.68
CA ASP A 251 11.81 3.60 -7.66
C ASP A 251 12.34 5.03 -7.85
N GLU A 252 11.45 6.02 -7.84
CA GLU A 252 11.77 7.45 -8.00
C GLU A 252 12.76 7.93 -6.94
N ASN A 253 12.51 7.59 -5.67
CA ASN A 253 13.40 7.94 -4.58
C ASN A 253 14.78 7.30 -4.75
N THR A 254 14.80 6.03 -5.14
CA THR A 254 16.06 5.29 -5.31
C THR A 254 16.86 5.85 -6.50
N MET A 255 16.20 6.06 -7.63
CA MET A 255 16.81 6.63 -8.84
C MET A 255 17.27 8.08 -8.65
N GLY A 256 16.47 8.90 -7.97
CA GLY A 256 16.87 10.26 -7.61
C GLY A 256 18.13 10.25 -6.75
N GLY A 257 18.23 9.32 -5.80
CA GLY A 257 19.43 9.13 -4.98
C GLY A 257 20.65 8.65 -5.76
N VAL A 258 20.49 7.66 -6.65
CA VAL A 258 21.58 7.19 -7.53
C VAL A 258 22.04 8.32 -8.45
N THR A 259 21.12 9.10 -9.02
CA THR A 259 21.43 10.26 -9.85
C THR A 259 22.16 11.35 -9.06
N ALA A 260 21.74 11.63 -7.83
CA ALA A 260 22.42 12.59 -6.95
C ALA A 260 23.87 12.16 -6.64
N LEU A 261 24.10 10.88 -6.38
CA LEU A 261 25.43 10.32 -6.16
C LEU A 261 26.31 10.43 -7.40
N GLN A 262 25.75 10.12 -8.58
CA GLN A 262 26.45 10.28 -9.84
C GLN A 262 26.83 11.74 -10.11
N ASN A 263 25.91 12.69 -9.86
CA ASN A 263 26.16 14.12 -10.01
C ASN A 263 27.22 14.64 -9.02
N ALA A 264 27.34 14.02 -7.84
CA ALA A 264 28.40 14.28 -6.88
C ALA A 264 29.74 13.63 -7.23
N GLY A 265 29.84 12.95 -8.38
CA GLY A 265 31.06 12.28 -8.85
C GLY A 265 31.34 10.93 -8.16
N ILE A 266 30.39 10.38 -7.41
CA ILE A 266 30.52 9.06 -6.81
C ILE A 266 30.32 8.00 -7.89
N SER A 267 31.33 7.15 -8.09
CA SER A 267 31.29 6.16 -9.16
C SER A 267 30.27 5.05 -8.87
N PRO A 268 29.70 4.38 -9.90
CA PRO A 268 28.76 3.27 -9.72
C PRO A 268 29.28 2.08 -8.90
N GLY A 269 30.61 1.97 -8.74
CA GLY A 269 31.25 0.97 -7.89
C GLY A 269 31.16 1.26 -6.40
N HIS A 270 30.73 2.48 -6.02
CA HIS A 270 30.54 2.96 -4.65
C HIS A 270 29.06 3.18 -4.30
N VAL A 271 28.14 2.71 -5.15
CA VAL A 271 26.69 2.88 -5.00
C VAL A 271 25.99 1.53 -5.10
N ILE A 272 25.10 1.25 -4.16
CA ILE A 272 24.16 0.13 -4.19
C ILE A 272 22.75 0.70 -4.07
N GLY A 273 22.11 0.94 -5.21
CA GLY A 273 20.69 1.26 -5.31
C GLY A 273 19.86 -0.02 -5.39
N VAL A 274 18.85 -0.15 -4.52
CA VAL A 274 17.82 -1.19 -4.62
C VAL A 274 16.46 -0.54 -4.71
N GLY A 275 15.91 -0.52 -5.93
CA GLY A 275 14.66 0.15 -6.25
C GLY A 275 13.41 -0.64 -5.87
N LEU A 276 12.24 -0.01 -6.03
CA LEU A 276 10.92 -0.59 -5.81
C LEU A 276 9.98 -0.02 -6.89
N GLY A 277 9.83 -0.78 -7.98
CA GLY A 277 9.18 -0.35 -9.22
C GLY A 277 9.82 -1.01 -10.42
N ALA A 278 11.15 -0.91 -10.52
CA ALA A 278 12.00 -1.38 -11.61
C ALA A 278 11.84 -0.68 -12.98
N TYR A 279 10.78 0.10 -13.20
CA TYR A 279 10.52 0.77 -14.49
C TYR A 279 11.46 1.94 -14.78
N LEU A 280 12.10 2.54 -13.75
CA LEU A 280 13.18 3.49 -13.97
C LEU A 280 14.54 2.78 -13.96
N ALA A 281 14.71 1.80 -13.06
CA ALA A 281 15.95 1.01 -12.99
C ALA A 281 16.28 0.33 -14.33
N CYS A 282 15.27 -0.19 -15.04
CA CYS A 282 15.47 -0.84 -16.33
C CYS A 282 16.05 0.09 -17.39
N LYS A 283 15.75 1.40 -17.34
CA LYS A 283 16.28 2.40 -18.27
C LYS A 283 17.79 2.56 -18.11
N GLU A 284 18.28 2.47 -16.88
CA GLU A 284 19.71 2.50 -16.60
C GLU A 284 20.39 1.21 -17.10
N TRP A 285 19.76 0.06 -16.85
CA TRP A 285 20.25 -1.27 -17.25
C TRP A 285 20.27 -1.51 -18.76
N GLN A 286 19.53 -0.73 -19.56
CA GLN A 286 19.60 -0.78 -21.02
C GLN A 286 20.95 -0.34 -21.59
N SER A 287 21.71 0.48 -20.85
CA SER A 287 22.91 1.13 -21.39
C SER A 287 24.17 0.25 -21.37
N ASP A 288 24.10 -0.99 -20.85
CA ASP A 288 25.23 -1.90 -20.56
C ASP A 288 26.39 -1.28 -19.74
N LYS A 289 26.26 -0.03 -19.31
CA LYS A 289 27.24 0.68 -18.49
C LYS A 289 27.11 0.25 -17.02
N PRO A 290 28.20 0.36 -16.23
CA PRO A 290 28.12 0.19 -14.79
C PRO A 290 27.08 1.13 -14.19
N SER A 291 26.12 0.56 -13.49
CA SER A 291 24.99 1.26 -12.89
C SER A 291 25.08 1.25 -11.36
N GLY A 292 24.66 2.35 -10.73
CA GLY A 292 24.50 2.40 -9.27
C GLY A 292 23.28 1.59 -8.81
N MET A 293 22.26 1.47 -9.66
CA MET A 293 21.10 0.60 -9.46
C MET A 293 21.50 -0.86 -9.64
N LYS A 294 21.63 -1.59 -8.55
CA LYS A 294 22.02 -3.02 -8.57
C LYS A 294 20.82 -3.95 -8.75
N ALA A 295 19.67 -3.54 -8.26
CA ALA A 295 18.45 -4.31 -8.32
C ALA A 295 17.22 -3.40 -8.16
N ALA A 296 16.06 -3.95 -8.45
CA ALA A 296 14.79 -3.34 -8.08
C ALA A 296 13.74 -4.42 -7.86
N LEU A 297 12.86 -4.20 -6.89
CA LEU A 297 11.67 -5.03 -6.73
C LEU A 297 10.63 -4.60 -7.76
N PHE A 298 10.41 -5.42 -8.79
CA PHE A 298 9.39 -5.18 -9.80
C PHE A 298 7.99 -5.32 -9.19
N ILE A 299 7.22 -4.25 -9.34
CA ILE A 299 5.79 -4.18 -9.06
C ILE A 299 5.04 -3.83 -10.35
N ASN A 300 3.98 -4.56 -10.65
CA ASN A 300 3.21 -4.36 -11.87
C ASN A 300 1.87 -3.68 -11.57
N GLY A 301 1.78 -2.38 -11.87
CA GLY A 301 0.55 -1.61 -11.65
C GLY A 301 -0.66 -2.22 -12.36
N LYS A 302 -0.48 -2.86 -13.53
CA LYS A 302 -1.57 -3.50 -14.26
C LYS A 302 -2.30 -4.57 -13.42
N ASP A 303 -1.54 -5.30 -12.59
CA ASP A 303 -2.11 -6.35 -11.76
C ASP A 303 -2.94 -5.75 -10.61
N VAL A 304 -2.50 -4.63 -10.03
CA VAL A 304 -3.24 -3.89 -9.01
C VAL A 304 -4.54 -3.31 -9.57
N GLY A 305 -4.47 -2.61 -10.70
CA GLY A 305 -5.65 -2.02 -11.32
C GLY A 305 -6.69 -3.07 -11.74
N ALA A 306 -6.23 -4.21 -12.28
CA ALA A 306 -7.11 -5.34 -12.60
C ALA A 306 -7.72 -5.96 -11.34
N LEU A 307 -6.93 -6.19 -10.29
CA LEU A 307 -7.42 -6.75 -9.02
C LEU A 307 -8.43 -5.82 -8.34
N ALA A 308 -8.22 -4.51 -8.38
CA ALA A 308 -9.14 -3.53 -7.80
C ALA A 308 -10.50 -3.53 -8.51
N VAL A 309 -10.51 -3.52 -9.85
CA VAL A 309 -11.75 -3.61 -10.62
C VAL A 309 -12.46 -4.94 -10.40
N GLN A 310 -11.73 -6.07 -10.38
CA GLN A 310 -12.32 -7.38 -10.08
C GLN A 310 -12.94 -7.41 -8.68
N THR A 311 -12.24 -6.88 -7.68
CA THR A 311 -12.72 -6.88 -6.29
C THR A 311 -13.97 -6.04 -6.12
N MET A 312 -13.99 -4.85 -6.73
CA MET A 312 -15.16 -3.97 -6.75
C MET A 312 -16.35 -4.63 -7.49
N TYR A 313 -16.08 -5.26 -8.63
CA TYR A 313 -17.10 -6.00 -9.37
C TYR A 313 -17.70 -7.14 -8.54
N ASP A 314 -16.88 -7.94 -7.86
CA ASP A 314 -17.36 -9.04 -7.02
C ASP A 314 -18.27 -8.54 -5.88
N LYS A 315 -17.93 -7.42 -5.24
CA LYS A 315 -18.79 -6.78 -4.22
C LYS A 315 -20.12 -6.36 -4.82
N LEU A 316 -20.09 -5.58 -5.90
CA LEU A 316 -21.29 -4.98 -6.48
C LEU A 316 -22.20 -5.99 -7.18
N LYS A 317 -21.62 -7.02 -7.83
CA LYS A 317 -22.38 -8.03 -8.55
C LYS A 317 -22.84 -9.16 -7.65
N ASN A 318 -21.95 -9.66 -6.81
CA ASN A 318 -22.17 -10.91 -6.07
C ASN A 318 -22.45 -10.68 -4.58
N GLY A 319 -22.22 -9.47 -4.06
CA GLY A 319 -22.32 -9.16 -2.62
C GLY A 319 -21.15 -9.70 -1.82
N LYS A 320 -20.03 -10.04 -2.46
CA LYS A 320 -18.83 -10.53 -1.78
C LYS A 320 -18.23 -9.40 -0.94
N ALA A 321 -17.98 -9.65 0.35
CA ALA A 321 -17.29 -8.68 1.20
C ALA A 321 -15.89 -8.39 0.66
N PHE A 322 -15.43 -7.14 0.82
CA PHE A 322 -14.04 -6.81 0.52
C PHE A 322 -13.11 -7.54 1.49
N PRO A 323 -11.98 -8.10 1.02
CA PRO A 323 -10.89 -8.42 1.91
C PRO A 323 -10.34 -7.11 2.49
N GLN A 324 -9.90 -7.13 3.76
CA GLN A 324 -9.33 -5.92 4.35
C GLN A 324 -8.07 -5.47 3.60
N GLU A 325 -7.25 -6.44 3.18
CA GLU A 325 -6.16 -6.24 2.24
C GLU A 325 -6.07 -7.38 1.22
N ALA A 326 -5.72 -7.06 -0.02
CA ALA A 326 -5.28 -8.05 -0.99
C ALA A 326 -4.08 -7.52 -1.81
N PHE A 327 -3.14 -8.42 -2.11
CA PHE A 327 -1.86 -8.05 -2.68
C PHE A 327 -1.59 -8.68 -4.05
N ALA A 328 -1.06 -7.87 -4.96
CA ALA A 328 -0.47 -8.35 -6.21
C ALA A 328 0.96 -8.92 -5.96
N PRO A 329 1.42 -9.87 -6.80
CA PRO A 329 2.74 -10.46 -6.65
C PRO A 329 3.85 -9.45 -7.00
N THR A 330 5.04 -9.68 -6.46
CA THR A 330 6.24 -8.89 -6.75
C THR A 330 7.39 -9.81 -7.14
N THR A 331 8.40 -9.27 -7.83
CA THR A 331 9.58 -10.07 -8.22
C THR A 331 10.83 -9.21 -8.16
N MET A 332 11.87 -9.68 -7.45
CA MET A 332 13.16 -8.99 -7.46
C MET A 332 13.85 -9.19 -8.81
N VAL A 333 14.29 -8.11 -9.43
CA VAL A 333 14.97 -8.11 -10.73
C VAL A 333 16.26 -7.31 -10.67
N ASP A 334 17.14 -7.55 -11.65
CA ASP A 334 18.38 -6.82 -11.87
C ASP A 334 18.72 -6.76 -13.37
N GLN A 335 19.87 -6.20 -13.71
CA GLN A 335 20.33 -6.05 -15.09
C GLN A 335 20.30 -7.36 -15.90
N ALA A 336 20.52 -8.51 -15.26
CA ALA A 336 20.52 -9.82 -15.93
C ALA A 336 19.10 -10.39 -16.13
N THR A 337 18.17 -10.08 -15.24
CA THR A 337 16.88 -10.81 -15.13
C THR A 337 15.66 -9.99 -15.56
N TRP A 338 15.77 -8.66 -15.68
CA TRP A 338 14.61 -7.78 -15.91
C TRP A 338 13.87 -8.05 -17.23
N LYS A 339 14.58 -8.47 -18.30
CA LYS A 339 13.94 -8.78 -19.59
C LYS A 339 13.05 -10.02 -19.52
N SER A 340 13.43 -11.01 -18.69
CA SER A 340 12.69 -12.26 -18.53
C SER A 340 11.58 -12.19 -17.48
N SER A 341 11.50 -11.11 -16.69
CA SER A 341 10.52 -10.99 -15.60
C SER A 341 9.13 -10.51 -16.06
N GLY A 342 8.95 -10.21 -17.35
CA GLY A 342 7.74 -9.58 -17.86
C GLY A 342 7.69 -8.06 -17.66
N LEU A 343 8.75 -7.44 -17.11
CA LEU A 343 8.88 -6.00 -17.05
C LEU A 343 8.97 -5.42 -18.47
N THR A 344 8.07 -4.50 -18.80
CA THR A 344 8.18 -3.68 -20.01
C THR A 344 8.92 -2.39 -19.65
N CYS A 345 10.00 -2.10 -20.37
CA CYS A 345 10.79 -0.89 -20.15
C CYS A 345 10.54 0.10 -21.30
N SER A 346 9.79 1.16 -21.01
CA SER A 346 9.36 2.21 -21.94
C SER A 346 10.15 3.51 -21.80
#